data_AF-A0A1B7K0E6-F1
#
_entry.id   AF-A0A1B7K0E6-F1
#
_cell.length_a   1.000
_cell.length_b   1.000
_cell.length_c   1.000
_cell.angle_alpha   90.00
_cell.angle_beta   90.00
_cell.angle_gamma   90.00
#
_symmetry.space_group_name_H-M   'P 1'
#
loop_
_entity.id
_entity.type
_entity.pdbx_description
1 polymer ?
#
loop_
_entity_poly.entity_id
_entity_poly.type
_entity_poly.pdbx_seq_one_letter_code
_entity_poly.pdbx_strand_id
1 'polypeptide(L)' 'MMGIDVNEQNPQAVGFYQHMGFSQYRRSELDGQGNPFPVLHMRLNYQ' A
#
# COMPACT_ATOMS: atom_id res chain seq x y z
N MET A 1 -9.99 0.18 -11.68
CA MET A 1 -8.91 -0.18 -10.73
C MET A 1 -9.09 0.68 -9.49
N MET A 2 -9.10 0.08 -8.29
CA MET A 2 -9.18 0.80 -7.02
C MET A 2 -7.81 0.76 -6.35
N GLY A 3 -7.22 1.94 -6.07
CA GLY A 3 -5.89 2.08 -5.48
C GLY A 3 -5.96 2.56 -4.03
N ILE A 4 -5.04 2.08 -3.19
CA ILE A 4 -4.86 2.51 -1.81
C ILE A 4 -3.38 2.69 -1.50
N ASP A 5 -3.12 3.51 -0.49
CA ASP A 5 -1.79 3.70 0.08
C ASP A 5 -1.80 3.18 1.51
N VAL A 6 -0.82 2.35 1.86
CA VAL A 6 -0.66 1.80 3.21
C VAL A 6 0.77 2.03 3.68
N ASN A 7 0.93 2.46 4.94
CA ASN A 7 2.25 2.55 5.55
C ASN A 7 2.85 1.14 5.67
N GLU A 8 4.04 0.92 5.09
CA GLU A 8 4.75 -0.36 5.08
C GLU A 8 5.00 -0.90 6.50
N GLN A 9 5.14 0.01 7.47
CA GLN A 9 5.40 -0.31 8.87
C GLN A 9 4.16 -0.83 9.62
N ASN A 10 2.99 -0.89 8.97
CA ASN A 10 1.79 -1.51 9.52
C ASN A 10 1.55 -2.90 8.88
N PRO A 11 2.25 -3.96 9.33
CA PRO A 11 2.15 -5.28 8.71
C PRO A 11 0.75 -5.90 8.79
N GLN A 12 -0.06 -5.50 9.78
CA GLN A 12 -1.45 -5.96 9.89
C GLN A 12 -2.32 -5.41 8.76
N ALA A 13 -2.22 -4.11 8.49
CA ALA A 13 -2.94 -3.49 7.38
C ALA A 13 -2.46 -4.04 6.02
N VAL A 14 -1.14 -4.22 5.86
CA VAL A 14 -0.57 -4.81 4.65
C VAL A 14 -1.15 -6.22 4.41
N GLY A 15 -1.11 -7.09 5.41
CA GLY A 15 -1.68 -8.43 5.31
C GLY A 15 -3.18 -8.43 5.04
N PHE A 16 -3.93 -7.53 5.71
CA PHE A 16 -5.37 -7.37 5.49
C PHE A 16 -5.69 -7.05 4.03
N TYR A 17 -5.01 -6.07 3.43
CA TYR A 17 -5.27 -5.70 2.03
C TYR A 17 -4.78 -6.75 1.04
N GLN A 18 -3.67 -7.43 1.32
CA GLN A 18 -3.23 -8.58 0.52
C GLN A 18 -4.29 -9.69 0.51
N HIS A 19 -4.88 -10.01 1.67
CA HIS A 19 -5.98 -10.99 1.75
C HIS A 19 -7.24 -10.55 1.01
N MET A 20 -7.50 -9.25 0.90
CA MET A 20 -8.59 -8.70 0.08
C MET A 20 -8.29 -8.71 -1.43
N GLY A 21 -7.11 -9.17 -1.86
CA GLY A 21 -6.71 -9.25 -3.26
C GLY A 21 -6.00 -8.01 -3.80
N PHE A 22 -5.64 -7.05 -2.94
CA PHE A 22 -4.78 -5.95 -3.36
C PHE A 22 -3.35 -6.43 -3.58
N SER A 23 -2.71 -5.88 -4.60
CA SER A 23 -1.30 -6.13 -4.92
C SER A 23 -0.51 -4.82 -4.89
N GLN A 24 0.68 -4.86 -4.30
CA GLN A 24 1.63 -3.75 -4.38
C GLN A 24 2.08 -3.54 -5.83
N TYR A 25 2.10 -2.29 -6.29
CA TYR A 25 2.64 -1.92 -7.60
C TYR A 25 3.72 -0.83 -7.54
N ARG A 26 3.87 -0.15 -6.41
CA ARG A 26 4.93 0.84 -6.15
C ARG A 26 5.21 0.93 -4.65
N ARG A 27 6.41 1.37 -4.30
CA ARG A 27 6.81 1.80 -2.95
C ARG A 27 7.39 3.21 -3.02
N SER A 28 7.07 4.04 -2.04
CA SER A 28 7.69 5.35 -1.81
C SER A 28 8.43 5.34 -0.49
N GLU A 29 9.64 5.92 -0.46
CA GLU A 29 10.44 6.00 0.78
C GLU A 29 9.88 7.02 1.77
N LEU A 30 9.25 8.06 1.24
CA LEU A 30 8.61 9.13 2.00
C LEU A 30 7.10 9.11 1.79
N ASP A 31 6.37 9.65 2.78
CA ASP A 31 4.94 9.91 2.63
C ASP A 31 4.67 11.17 1.80
N GLY A 32 3.39 11.52 1.61
CA GLY A 32 2.98 12.72 0.86
C GLY A 32 3.41 14.05 1.48
N GLN A 33 3.94 14.04 2.71
CA GLN A 33 4.47 15.22 3.41
C GLN A 33 6.01 15.23 3.47
N GLY A 34 6.69 14.23 2.91
CA GLY A 34 8.15 14.10 2.93
C GLY A 34 8.71 13.47 4.21
N ASN A 35 7.87 12.89 5.07
CA ASN A 35 8.33 12.19 6.27
C ASN A 35 8.86 10.79 5.90
N PRO A 36 9.82 10.23 6.66
CA PRO A 36 10.41 8.92 6.40
C PRO A 36 9.49 7.77 6.87
N PHE A 37 8.25 7.77 6.40
CA PHE A 37 7.27 6.72 6.59
C PHE A 37 7.01 6.05 5.23
N PRO A 38 7.69 4.93 4.92
CA PRO A 38 7.55 4.31 3.62
C PRO A 38 6.11 3.88 3.35
N VAL A 39 5.63 4.15 2.13
CA VAL A 39 4.27 3.88 1.70
C VAL A 39 4.28 2.83 0.60
N LEU A 40 3.43 1.81 0.75
CA LEU A 40 3.11 0.86 -0.30
C LEU A 40 1.87 1.35 -1.05
N HIS A 41 2.01 1.52 -2.35
CA HIS A 41 0.88 1.79 -3.23
C HIS A 41 0.35 0.45 -3.73
N MET A 42 -0.89 0.14 -3.40
CA MET A 42 -1.54 -1.11 -3.74
C MET A 42 -2.75 -0.88 -4.61
N ARG A 43 -3.11 -1.88 -5.43
CA ARG A 43 -4.32 -1.82 -6.27
C ARG A 43 -5.06 -3.15 -6.28
N LEU A 44 -6.38 -3.07 -6.34
CA LEU A 44 -7.26 -4.18 -6.63
C LEU A 44 -7.55 -4.19 -8.14
N ASN A 45 -7.16 -5.28 -8.79
CA ASN A 45 -7.45 -5.53 -10.20
C ASN A 45 -8.70 -6.41 -10.26
N TYR A 46 -9.79 -5.89 -10.82
CA TYR A 46 -10.90 -6.72 -11.26
C TYR A 46 -10.57 -7.25 -12.66
N GLN A 47 -10.80 -8.53 -12.88
CA GLN A 47 -10.83 -9.12 -14.22
C GLN A 47 -12.12 -8.74 -14.94
#